data_AF-A0A4Y8K0M1-F1
#
_entry.id   AF-A0A4Y8K0M1-F1
#
_cell.length_a   1.000
_cell.length_b   1.000
_cell.length_c   1.000
_cell.angle_alpha   90.00
_cell.angle_beta   90.00
_cell.angle_gamma   90.00
#
_symmetry.space_group_name_H-M   'P 1'
#
loop_
_entity.id
_entity.type
_entity.pdbx_description
1 polymer ?
#
loop_
_entity_poly.entity_id
_entity_poly.type
_entity_poly.pdbx_seq_one_letter_code
_entity_poly.pdbx_strand_id
1 'polypeptide(L)' 'MGVHEQLAGLLGATREATSKTMADFTARNLIRQGRGRIVIQDASALRVVARRTA' A
#
# COMPACT_ATOMS: atom_id res chain seq x y z
N MET A 1 -0.77 -0.79 -17.79
CA MET A 1 -1.20 0.17 -16.76
C MET A 1 -1.54 -0.59 -15.49
N GLY A 2 -0.57 -0.71 -14.57
CA GLY A 2 -0.73 -1.51 -13.34
C GLY A 2 -1.21 -0.67 -12.15
N VAL A 3 -1.80 -1.31 -11.13
CA VAL A 3 -2.33 -0.62 -9.93
C VAL A 3 -1.27 0.25 -9.22
N HIS A 4 0.00 -0.13 -9.33
CA HIS A 4 1.13 0.62 -8.78
C HIS A 4 1.41 1.93 -9.53
N GLU A 5 1.15 2.00 -10.84
CA GLU A 5 1.27 3.25 -11.61
C GLU A 5 0.15 4.22 -11.28
N GLN A 6 -1.09 3.72 -11.12
CA GLN A 6 -2.21 4.56 -10.70
C GLN A 6 -2.02 5.13 -9.30
N LEU A 7 -1.57 4.31 -8.33
CA LEU A 7 -1.31 4.77 -6.97
C LEU A 7 -0.15 5.77 -6.91
N ALA A 8 0.91 5.55 -7.67
CA ALA A 8 2.03 6.49 -7.82
C ALA A 8 1.56 7.86 -8.34
N GLY A 9 0.78 7.86 -9.43
CA GLY A 9 0.22 9.08 -10.00
C GLY A 9 -0.74 9.82 -9.04
N LEU A 10 -1.54 9.09 -8.27
CA LEU A 10 -2.50 9.68 -7.32
C LEU A 10 -1.82 10.27 -6.08
N LEU A 11 -0.70 9.69 -5.65
CA LEU A 11 0.00 10.05 -4.41
C LEU A 11 1.21 10.97 -4.64
N GLY A 12 1.54 11.31 -5.89
CA GLY A 12 2.78 12.03 -6.22
C GLY A 12 4.05 11.23 -5.91
N ALA A 13 3.92 9.91 -5.75
CA ALA A 13 5.02 9.01 -5.41
C ALA A 13 5.53 8.28 -6.65
N THR A 14 6.74 7.73 -6.61
CA THR A 14 7.22 6.87 -7.69
C THR A 14 6.58 5.49 -7.59
N ARG A 15 6.38 4.82 -8.74
CA ARG A 15 5.87 3.42 -8.80
C ARG A 15 6.68 2.48 -7.90
N GLU A 16 8.00 2.67 -7.85
CA GLU A 16 8.89 1.89 -6.99
C GLU A 16 8.64 2.14 -5.50
N ALA A 17 8.54 3.40 -5.08
CA ALA A 17 8.24 3.72 -3.68
C ALA A 17 6.88 3.14 -3.27
N THR A 18 5.85 3.31 -4.10
CA THR A 18 4.53 2.73 -3.86
C THR A 18 4.58 1.20 -3.80
N SER A 19 5.29 0.55 -4.72
CA SER A 19 5.44 -0.91 -4.73
C SER A 19 6.15 -1.42 -3.47
N LYS A 20 7.18 -0.70 -3.00
CA LYS A 20 7.93 -1.05 -1.79
C LYS A 20 7.05 -0.94 -0.54
N THR A 21 6.27 0.13 -0.42
CA THR A 21 5.32 0.29 0.69
C THR A 21 4.24 -0.79 0.68
N MET A 22 3.69 -1.13 -0.49
CA MET A 22 2.69 -2.21 -0.62
C MET A 22 3.27 -3.58 -0.27
N ALA A 23 4.52 -3.85 -0.66
CA ALA A 23 5.23 -5.07 -0.29
C ALA A 23 5.48 -5.15 1.23
N ASP A 24 5.90 -4.04 1.85
CA ASP A 24 6.09 -3.95 3.30
C ASP A 24 4.77 -4.19 4.07
N PHE A 25 3.67 -3.58 3.64
CA PHE A 25 2.36 -3.81 4.25
C PHE A 25 1.86 -5.24 4.10
N THR A 26 2.24 -5.91 3.00
CA THR A 26 1.93 -7.34 2.79
C THR A 26 2.78 -8.22 3.71
N ALA A 27 4.08 -7.93 3.84
CA ALA A 27 4.99 -8.65 4.73
C ALA A 27 4.58 -8.53 6.21
N ARG A 28 3.97 -7.41 6.59
CA ARG A 28 3.42 -7.16 7.92
C ARG A 28 2.00 -7.72 8.12
N ASN A 29 1.46 -8.45 7.15
CA ASN A 29 0.08 -8.97 7.15
C ASN A 29 -1.01 -7.89 7.33
N LEU A 30 -0.72 -6.64 6.97
CA LEU A 30 -1.68 -5.53 7.09
C LEU A 30 -2.68 -5.53 5.93
N ILE A 31 -2.20 -5.93 4.75
CA ILE A 31 -2.98 -6.03 3.52
C ILE A 31 -2.66 -7.35 2.80
N ARG A 32 -3.55 -7.76 1.90
CA ARG A 32 -3.31 -8.83 0.94
C ARG A 32 -3.53 -8.30 -0.47
N GLN A 33 -2.56 -8.51 -1.35
CA GLN A 33 -2.65 -8.13 -2.76
C GLN A 33 -3.08 -9.33 -3.61
N GLY A 34 -3.95 -9.08 -4.59
CA GLY A 34 -4.40 -10.06 -5.58
C GLY A 34 -4.61 -9.39 -6.95
N ARG A 35 -5.14 -10.12 -7.94
CA ARG A 35 -5.36 -9.66 -9.33
C ARG A 35 -6.10 -8.31 -9.43
N GLY A 36 -5.38 -7.19 -9.32
CA GLY A 36 -5.94 -5.84 -9.33
C GLY A 36 -6.74 -5.46 -8.08
N ARG A 37 -6.60 -6.17 -6.97
CA ARG A 37 -7.35 -5.90 -5.72
C ARG A 37 -6.44 -5.88 -4.51
N ILE A 38 -6.78 -5.03 -3.55
CA ILE A 38 -6.13 -4.95 -2.24
C ILE A 38 -7.21 -5.23 -1.19
N VAL A 39 -6.97 -6.22 -0.34
CA VAL A 39 -7.83 -6.55 0.80
C VAL A 39 -7.14 -6.07 2.06
N ILE A 40 -7.84 -5.29 2.88
CA ILE A 40 -7.34 -4.89 4.20
C ILE A 40 -7.53 -6.06 5.15
N GLN A 41 -6.45 -6.50 5.79
CA GLN A 41 -6.48 -7.59 6.78
C GLN A 41 -6.52 -7.04 8.21
N ASP A 42 -5.82 -5.94 8.48
CA ASP A 42 -5.83 -5.26 9.79
C ASP A 42 -6.02 -3.74 9.61
N ALA A 43 -7.27 -3.29 9.70
CA ALA A 43 -7.63 -1.89 9.56
C ALA A 43 -7.17 -1.01 10.75
N SER A 44 -7.00 -1.60 11.93
CA SER A 44 -6.58 -0.88 13.14
C SER A 44 -5.10 -0.55 13.07
N ALA A 45 -4.26 -1.53 12.73
CA ALA A 45 -2.84 -1.32 12.51
C ALA A 45 -2.59 -0.37 11.33
N LEU A 46 -3.36 -0.49 10.23
CA LEU A 46 -3.27 0.45 9.10
C LEU A 46 -3.55 1.90 9.53
N ARG A 47 -4.53 2.13 10.42
CA ARG A 47 -4.85 3.45 10.99
C ARG A 47 -3.75 4.02 11.88
N VAL A 48 -2.97 3.17 12.55
CA VAL A 48 -1.81 3.61 13.34
C VAL A 48 -0.68 4.02 12.39
N VAL A 49 -0.41 3.22 11.37
CA VAL A 49 0.60 3.53 10.34
C VAL A 49 0.25 4.82 9.60
N ALA A 50 -1.00 5.01 9.19
CA ALA A 50 -1.44 6.21 8.47
C ALA A 50 -1.29 7.51 9.28
N ARG A 51 -1.33 7.43 10.61
CA ARG A 51 -1.13 8.58 11.51
C ARG A 51 0.35 8.84 11.83
N ARG A 52 1.24 7.92 11.46
CA ARG A 52 2.69 8.09 11.53
C ARG A 52 3.19 8.57 10.17
N THR A 53 2.97 9.85 9.88
CA THR A 53 3.76 10.57 8.87
C THR A 53 4.96 11.17 9.58
N ALA A 54 6.15 10.71 9.20
CA ALA A 54 7.40 11.43 9.39
C ALA A 54 7.67 12.25 8.12
#